data_AF-A0A947YQK6-F1
#
_entry.id   AF-A0A947YQK6-F1
#
_cell.length_a   1.000
_cell.length_b   1.000
_cell.length_c   1.000
_cell.angle_alpha   90.00
_cell.angle_beta   90.00
_cell.angle_gamma   90.00
#
_symmetry.space_group_name_H-M   'P 1'
#
loop_
_entity.id
_entity.type
_entity.pdbx_description
1 polymer ?
#
loop_
_entity_poly.entity_id
_entity_poly.type
_entity_poly.pdbx_seq_one_letter_code
_entity_poly.pdbx_strand_id
1 'polypeptide(L)' 'MLRLPKRFWEDKEWAFTHYSELVKKHPNMWIAVLNKSIIGVSSDLGKVEEEDGQRNN' A
#
# COMPACT_ATOMS: atom_id res chain seq x y z
N MET A 1 21.26 8.04 7.96
CA MET A 1 20.02 7.32 8.30
C MET A 1 18.85 8.02 7.62
N LEU A 2 18.13 7.35 6.72
CA LEU A 2 16.89 7.87 6.13
C LEU A 2 15.85 8.02 7.25
N ARG A 3 15.44 9.26 7.57
CA ARG A 3 14.28 9.51 8.42
C ARG A 3 13.04 9.36 7.56
N LEU A 4 12.35 8.23 7.69
CA LEU A 4 11.02 8.07 7.10
C LEU A 4 10.06 9.10 7.72
N PRO A 5 9.32 9.86 6.89
CA PRO A 5 8.24 10.73 7.36
C PRO A 5 7.26 10.00 8.29
N LYS A 6 6.81 10.68 9.36
CA LYS A 6 5.88 10.13 10.36
C LYS A 6 4.65 9.46 9.75
N ARG A 7 4.11 10.03 8.66
CA ARG A 7 2.96 9.47 7.92
C ARG A 7 3.14 8.01 7.51
N PHE A 8 4.35 7.59 7.14
CA PHE A 8 4.60 6.20 6.73
C PHE A 8 4.57 5.24 7.91
N TRP A 9 4.92 5.70 9.12
CA TRP A 9 4.74 4.92 10.33
C TRP A 9 3.28 4.77 10.70
N GLU A 10 2.47 5.82 10.52
CA GLU A 10 1.03 5.78 10.75
C GLU A 10 0.32 4.84 9.76
N ASP A 11 0.74 4.82 8.50
CA ASP A 11 0.23 3.88 7.50
C ASP A 11 0.61 2.43 7.83
N LYS A 12 1.84 2.22 8.31
CA LYS A 12 2.28 0.90 8.81
C LYS A 12 1.41 0.45 9.98
N GLU A 13 1.25 1.28 11.00
CA GLU A 13 0.42 0.95 12.18
C GLU A 13 -1.01 0.62 11.78
N TRP A 14 -1.61 1.42 10.90
CA TRP A 14 -2.95 1.16 10.39
C TRP A 14 -3.04 -0.18 9.65
N ALA A 15 -2.08 -0.50 8.78
CA ALA A 15 -2.05 -1.76 8.05
C ALA A 15 -1.90 -2.96 9.00
N PHE A 16 -1.12 -2.83 10.07
CA PHE A 16 -0.99 -3.85 11.11
C PHE A 16 -2.30 -4.07 11.86
N THR A 17 -3.01 -3.01 12.24
CA THR A 17 -4.32 -3.11 12.90
C THR A 17 -5.35 -3.85 12.03
N HIS A 18 -5.30 -3.67 10.70
CA HIS A 18 -6.26 -4.26 9.76
C HIS A 18 -5.75 -5.55 9.09
N TYR A 19 -4.56 -6.03 9.45
CA TYR A 19 -3.87 -7.12 8.77
C TYR A 19 -4.74 -8.38 8.60
N SER A 20 -5.44 -8.77 9.66
CA SER A 20 -6.32 -9.93 9.69
C SER A 20 -7.43 -9.87 8.63
N GLU A 21 -7.97 -8.68 8.37
CA GLU A 21 -8.99 -8.48 7.35
C GLU A 21 -8.38 -8.41 5.95
N LEU A 22 -7.25 -7.72 5.84
CA LEU A 22 -6.52 -7.54 4.58
C LEU A 22 -6.08 -8.88 4.00
N VAL A 23 -5.50 -9.77 4.82
CA VAL A 23 -5.06 -11.11 4.37
C VAL A 23 -6.24 -11.99 3.97
N LYS A 24 -7.41 -11.84 4.61
CA LYS A 24 -8.62 -12.59 4.24
C LYS A 24 -9.20 -12.11 2.92
N LYS A 25 -9.22 -10.79 2.68
CA LYS A 25 -9.76 -10.18 1.46
C LYS A 25 -8.81 -10.31 0.27
N HIS A 26 -7.51 -10.27 0.51
CA HIS A 26 -6.46 -10.27 -0.50
C HIS A 26 -5.38 -11.32 -0.18
N PRO A 27 -5.74 -12.61 -0.22
CA PRO A 27 -4.80 -13.67 0.12
C PRO A 27 -3.65 -13.72 -0.89
N ASN A 28 -2.42 -13.83 -0.39
CA ASN A 28 -1.19 -13.90 -1.20
C ASN A 28 -0.97 -12.71 -2.14
N MET A 29 -1.48 -11.53 -1.77
CA MET A 29 -1.30 -10.30 -2.52
C MET A 29 -0.51 -9.26 -1.74
N TRP A 30 0.25 -8.45 -2.46
CA TRP A 30 0.84 -7.21 -1.98
C TRP A 30 -0.23 -6.12 -1.92
N ILE A 31 -0.20 -5.32 -0.87
CA ILE A 31 -1.17 -4.26 -0.63
C ILE A 31 -0.38 -2.96 -0.41
N ALA A 32 -0.61 -1.99 -1.29
CA ALA A 32 -0.08 -0.64 -1.17
C ALA A 32 -1.04 0.22 -0.35
N VAL A 33 -0.53 0.84 0.72
CA VAL A 33 -1.30 1.69 1.63
C VAL A 33 -0.72 3.10 1.62
N LEU A 34 -1.58 4.09 1.46
CA LEU A 34 -1.23 5.50 1.56
C LEU A 34 -2.36 6.24 2.29
N ASN A 35 -2.02 7.04 3.29
CA ASN A 35 -3.00 7.78 4.11
C ASN A 35 -4.11 6.87 4.66
N LYS A 36 -3.71 5.73 5.24
CA LYS A 36 -4.62 4.74 5.86
C LYS A 36 -5.68 4.18 4.91
N SER A 37 -5.37 4.15 3.61
CA SER A 37 -6.25 3.66 2.56
C SER A 37 -5.48 2.75 1.60
N ILE A 38 -6.14 1.71 1.11
CA ILE A 38 -5.57 0.82 0.08
C ILE A 38 -5.61 1.55 -1.26
N ILE A 39 -4.45 1.78 -1.86
CA ILE A 39 -4.32 2.41 -3.19
C ILE A 39 -3.95 1.42 -4.29
N GLY A 40 -3.55 0.20 -3.92
CA GLY A 40 -3.22 -0.84 -4.89
C GLY A 40 -3.15 -2.22 -4.25
N VAL A 41 -3.51 -3.23 -5.03
CA VAL A 41 -3.36 -4.65 -4.67
C VAL A 41 -2.78 -5.37 -5.87
N SER A 42 -1.72 -6.14 -5.65
CA SER A 42 -1.07 -6.88 -6.74
C SER A 42 -0.60 -8.24 -6.27
N SER A 43 -0.74 -9.26 -7.11
CA SER A 43 -0.08 -10.56 -6.90
C SER A 43 1.43 -10.51 -7.19
N ASP A 44 1.92 -9.42 -7.77
CA ASP A 44 3.30 -9.23 -8.21
C ASP A 44 3.82 -7.85 -7.77
N LEU A 45 4.95 -7.81 -7.09
CA LEU A 45 5.59 -6.55 -6.63
C LEU A 45 5.98 -5.64 -7.81
N GLY A 46 6.17 -6.20 -9.02
CA GLY A 46 6.80 -5.50 -10.15
C GLY A 46 5.89 -4.67 -11.07
N LYS A 47 4.55 -4.69 -10.92
CA LYS A 47 3.64 -4.00 -11.85
C LYS A 47 3.08 -2.66 -11.37
N VAL A 48 3.36 -2.26 -10.13
CA VAL A 48 2.76 -1.06 -9.52
C VAL A 48 3.47 0.23 -9.95
N GLU A 49 4.62 0.16 -10.62
CA GLU A 49 5.37 1.34 -11.07
C GLU A 49 4.92 1.93 -12.43
N GLU A 50 4.01 1.28 -13.17
CA GLU A 50 3.65 1.72 -14.54
C GLU A 50 2.33 2.50 -14.69
N GLU A 51 1.51 2.64 -13.64
CA GLU A 51 0.19 3.31 -13.76
C GLU A 51 0.10 4.70 -13.10
N ASP A 52 1.23 5.34 -12.77
CA ASP A 52 1.28 6.73 -12.25
C ASP A 52 1.76 7.74 -13.31
N GLY A 53 1.36 7.51 -14.56
CA GLY A 53 1.83 8.30 -15.69
C GLY A 53 0.84 8.42 -16.83
N GLN A 54 -0.41 8.84 -16.58
CA GLN A 54 -1.21 9.66 -17.51
C GLN A 54 -2.62 9.92 -16.97
N ARG A 55 -2.81 11.10 -16.37
CA ARG A 55 -4.07 11.83 -16.57
C ARG A 55 -3.82 13.34 -16.54
N ASN A 56 -4.18 13.97 -17.66
CA ASN A 56 -4.50 15.39 -17.87
C ASN A 56 -3.37 16.30 -18.40
N ASN A 57 -3.27 16.38 -19.73
CA ASN A 57 -3.32 17.66 -20.46
C ASN A 57 -4.41 17.55 -21.52
#